data_AF-A0A498I713-F1
#
_entry.id   AF-A0A498I713-F1
#
_cell.length_a   1.000
_cell.length_b   1.000
_cell.length_c   1.000
_cell.angle_alpha   90.00
_cell.angle_beta   90.00
_cell.angle_gamma   90.00
#
_symmetry.space_group_name_H-M   'P 1'
#
loop_
_entity.id
_entity.type
_entity.pdbx_description
1 polymer ?
#
loop_
_entity_poly.entity_id
_entity_poly.type
_entity_poly.pdbx_seq_one_letter_code
_entity_poly.pdbx_strand_id
1 'polypeptide(L)'
;MGYVDITSLLQTQKSGKVGGVRAWKTDPFGEPIFAEGAGLKLADPFDYGGGLVNPNKAAYPGLIYDMDKNDYISYLCAFGYNSSTVSLLVENATSCPVPNS
;
A
#
# COMPACT_ATOMS: atom_id res chain seq x y z
N MET A 1 26.35 -17.39 -19.75
CA MET A 1 25.44 -17.75 -18.64
C MET A 1 25.87 -16.96 -17.42
N GLY A 2 25.20 -15.84 -17.15
CA GLY A 2 25.44 -15.04 -15.94
C GLY A 2 24.41 -15.45 -14.89
N TYR A 3 24.89 -15.99 -13.77
CA TYR A 3 24.05 -16.27 -12.61
C TYR A 3 23.70 -14.91 -11.98
N VAL A 4 22.43 -14.50 -12.07
CA VAL A 4 21.95 -13.36 -11.29
C VAL A 4 21.74 -13.88 -9.88
N ASP A 5 22.68 -13.53 -9.00
CA ASP A 5 22.63 -13.90 -7.59
C ASP A 5 21.37 -13.31 -6.94
N ILE A 6 20.47 -14.18 -6.45
CA ILE A 6 19.24 -13.77 -5.74
C ILE A 6 19.55 -12.88 -4.54
N THR A 7 20.78 -12.97 -4.01
CA THR A 7 21.25 -12.18 -2.88
C THR A 7 21.45 -10.71 -3.26
N SER A 8 21.59 -10.37 -4.55
CA SER A 8 21.66 -8.98 -5.02
C SER A 8 20.29 -8.28 -5.06
N LEU A 9 19.18 -9.03 -5.14
CA LEU A 9 17.82 -8.47 -5.08
C LEU A 9 17.40 -8.09 -3.65
N LEU A 10 18.05 -8.66 -2.65
CA LEU A 10 17.78 -8.40 -1.23
C LEU A 10 18.62 -7.24 -0.65
N GLN A 11 19.61 -6.73 -1.38
CA GLN A 11 20.50 -5.67 -0.87
C GLN A 11 19.87 -4.27 -0.88
N THR A 12 18.79 -4.05 -1.62
CA THR A 12 18.09 -2.75 -1.65
C THR A 12 17.25 -2.49 -0.40
N GLN A 13 17.06 -3.48 0.47
CA GLN A 13 16.36 -3.33 1.76
C GLN A 13 17.30 -2.98 2.93
N LYS A 14 18.62 -2.90 2.71
CA LYS A 14 19.61 -2.69 3.79
C LYS A 14 19.95 -1.24 4.12
N SER A 15 19.45 -0.27 3.35
CA SER A 15 19.54 1.15 3.69
C SER A 15 18.17 1.57 4.20
N GLY A 16 18.01 1.80 5.51
CA GLY A 16 16.75 2.11 6.20
C GLY A 16 16.01 3.38 5.74
N LYS A 17 15.77 3.52 4.45
CA LYS A 17 14.78 4.40 3.84
C LYS A 17 13.51 3.58 3.75
N VAL A 18 12.42 4.09 4.31
CA VAL A 18 11.07 3.67 3.92
C VAL A 18 10.92 3.93 2.41
N GLY A 19 11.10 2.87 1.61
CA GLY A 19 10.95 2.94 0.17
C GLY A 19 9.47 2.96 -0.19
N GLY A 20 9.04 3.92 -1.00
CA GLY A 20 7.69 3.93 -1.55
C GLY A 20 7.48 2.77 -2.53
N VAL A 21 6.26 2.25 -2.60
CA VAL A 21 5.89 1.22 -3.58
C VAL A 21 5.51 1.87 -4.92
N ARG A 22 5.93 1.28 -6.03
CA ARG A 22 5.53 1.68 -7.40
C ARG A 22 5.05 0.45 -8.15
N ALA A 23 4.11 0.66 -9.06
CA ALA A 23 3.47 -0.42 -9.80
C ALA A 23 3.19 -0.05 -11.27
N TRP A 24 3.02 -1.09 -12.09
CA TRP A 24 2.54 -1.02 -13.47
C TRP A 24 1.03 -1.26 -13.52
N LYS A 25 0.32 -0.52 -14.38
CA LYS A 25 -1.11 -0.69 -14.62
C LYS A 25 -1.43 -1.53 -15.85
N THR A 26 -0.39 -2.06 -16.48
CA THR A 26 -0.43 -2.88 -17.70
C THR A 26 0.36 -4.16 -17.44
N ASP A 27 0.13 -5.16 -18.29
CA ASP A 27 0.92 -6.38 -18.31
C ASP A 27 2.36 -6.10 -18.82
N PRO A 28 3.24 -7.12 -18.84
CA PRO A 28 4.62 -6.98 -19.35
C PRO A 28 4.74 -6.62 -20.84
N PHE A 29 3.68 -6.79 -21.62
CA PHE A 29 3.62 -6.44 -23.05
C PHE A 29 3.07 -5.02 -23.26
N GLY A 30 2.58 -4.36 -22.21
CA GLY A 30 1.98 -3.03 -22.27
C GLY A 30 0.46 -3.05 -22.49
N GLU A 31 -0.15 -4.22 -22.45
CA GLU A 31 -1.58 -4.41 -22.65
C GLU A 31 -2.37 -4.28 -21.33
N PRO A 32 -3.68 -4.06 -21.39
CA PRO A 32 -4.51 -4.04 -20.19
C PRO A 32 -4.47 -5.38 -19.44
N ILE A 33 -4.47 -5.31 -18.10
CA ILE A 33 -4.52 -6.50 -17.25
C ILE A 33 -5.93 -7.08 -17.29
N PHE A 34 -6.05 -8.40 -17.41
CA PHE A 34 -7.32 -9.12 -17.29
C PHE A 34 -7.36 -9.88 -15.96
N ALA A 35 -8.52 -9.91 -15.33
CA ALA A 35 -8.73 -10.64 -14.09
C ALA A 35 -9.14 -12.08 -14.40
N GLU A 36 -8.52 -13.02 -13.70
CA GLU A 36 -8.85 -14.45 -13.75
C GLU A 36 -10.07 -14.73 -12.86
N GLY A 37 -11.03 -15.54 -13.35
CA GLY A 37 -12.25 -15.83 -12.58
C GLY A 37 -13.35 -16.50 -13.42
N ALA A 38 -14.61 -16.35 -12.98
CA ALA A 38 -15.79 -16.92 -13.64
C ALA A 38 -16.09 -16.36 -15.05
N GLY A 39 -15.24 -15.46 -15.53
CA GLY A 39 -15.19 -14.96 -16.89
C GLY A 39 -13.97 -14.08 -17.09
N LEU A 40 -13.45 -14.01 -18.32
CA LEU A 40 -12.41 -13.07 -18.67
C LEU A 40 -12.99 -11.65 -18.60
N LYS A 41 -12.53 -10.85 -17.65
CA LYS A 41 -12.91 -9.43 -17.54
C LYS A 41 -11.68 -8.55 -17.52
N LEU A 42 -11.83 -7.32 -18.01
CA LEU A 42 -10.81 -6.30 -17.81
C LEU A 42 -10.63 -6.06 -16.31
N ALA A 43 -9.39 -6.07 -15.85
CA ALA A 43 -9.09 -5.90 -14.44
C ALA A 43 -9.33 -4.44 -14.01
N ASP A 44 -9.96 -4.29 -12.85
CA ASP A 44 -10.24 -3.03 -12.21
C ASP A 44 -9.36 -2.86 -10.94
N PRO A 45 -9.36 -1.69 -10.29
CA PRO A 45 -8.55 -1.48 -9.10
C PRO A 45 -8.87 -2.42 -7.92
N PHE A 46 -10.02 -3.08 -7.90
CA PHE A 46 -10.33 -4.09 -6.88
C PHE A 46 -9.67 -5.44 -7.18
N ASP A 47 -9.26 -5.69 -8.42
CA ASP A 47 -8.53 -6.92 -8.80
C ASP A 47 -7.01 -6.80 -8.55
N TYR A 48 -6.40 -5.67 -8.93
CA TYR A 48 -4.93 -5.50 -8.86
C TYR A 48 -4.46 -4.41 -7.89
N GLY A 49 -5.37 -3.71 -7.21
CA GLY A 49 -5.02 -2.62 -6.29
C GLY A 49 -4.25 -1.49 -6.98
N GLY A 50 -3.00 -1.28 -6.55
CA GLY A 50 -2.09 -0.30 -7.15
C GLY A 50 -1.48 -0.74 -8.49
N GLY A 51 -1.56 -2.03 -8.83
CA GLY A 51 -1.00 -2.65 -10.04
C GLY A 51 0.08 -3.70 -9.76
N LEU A 52 0.79 -4.14 -10.80
CA LEU A 52 1.89 -5.10 -10.69
C LEU A 52 3.16 -4.43 -10.14
N VAL A 53 3.79 -5.01 -9.11
CA VAL A 53 4.96 -4.43 -8.44
C VAL A 53 6.09 -4.10 -9.41
N ASN A 54 6.66 -2.90 -9.28
CA ASN A 54 7.82 -2.44 -10.03
C ASN A 54 9.01 -2.16 -9.09
N PRO A 55 9.90 -3.14 -8.86
CA PRO A 55 11.03 -2.99 -7.95
C PRO A 55 11.99 -1.86 -8.36
N ASN A 56 12.24 -1.72 -9.66
CA ASN A 56 13.17 -0.72 -10.19
C ASN A 56 12.66 0.71 -9.92
N LYS A 57 11.36 0.96 -10.11
CA LYS A 57 10.78 2.28 -9.77
C LYS A 57 10.55 2.46 -8.27
N ALA A 58 10.36 1.40 -7.50
CA ALA A 58 10.22 1.47 -6.04
C ALA A 58 11.51 1.95 -5.35
N ALA A 59 12.68 1.74 -5.96
CA ALA A 59 13.94 2.28 -5.46
C ALA A 59 13.98 3.83 -5.44
N TYR A 60 13.27 4.48 -6.36
CA TYR A 60 13.18 5.94 -6.50
C TYR A 60 11.73 6.37 -6.77
N PRO A 61 10.86 6.30 -5.75
CA PRO A 61 9.41 6.41 -5.91
C PRO A 61 8.94 7.85 -6.22
N GLY A 62 9.81 8.86 -6.19
CA GLY A 62 9.44 10.25 -6.38
C GLY A 62 8.68 10.77 -5.15
N LEU A 63 7.36 10.83 -5.21
CA LEU A 63 6.50 11.20 -4.10
C LEU A 63 6.10 9.96 -3.29
N ILE A 64 6.19 10.05 -1.97
CA ILE A 64 5.69 9.05 -1.03
C ILE A 64 4.53 9.68 -0.26
N TYR A 65 3.39 8.98 -0.23
CA TYR A 65 2.28 9.32 0.67
C TYR A 65 2.58 8.65 2.01
N ASP A 66 3.08 9.45 2.95
CA ASP A 66 3.37 8.98 4.29
C ASP A 66 2.13 9.09 5.18
N MET A 67 1.92 8.10 6.05
CA MET A 67 0.82 8.06 7.01
C MET A 67 1.27 7.30 8.25
N ASP A 68 0.91 7.81 9.42
CA ASP A 68 1.18 7.18 10.68
C ASP A 68 -0.10 6.63 11.36
N LYS A 69 0.09 6.03 12.53
CA LYS A 69 -1.01 5.46 13.34
C LYS A 69 -2.04 6.52 13.76
N ASN A 70 -1.62 7.77 13.99
CA ASN A 70 -2.50 8.86 14.39
C ASN A 70 -3.37 9.34 13.23
N ASP A 71 -2.88 9.28 12.00
CA ASP A 71 -3.68 9.57 10.80
C ASP A 71 -4.84 8.56 10.68
N TYR A 72 -4.57 7.27 10.92
CA TYR A 72 -5.62 6.23 10.95
C TYR A 72 -6.61 6.41 12.10
N ILE A 73 -6.13 6.76 13.31
CA ILE A 73 -7.01 7.08 14.44
C ILE A 73 -7.94 8.24 14.08
N SER A 74 -7.38 9.32 13.51
CA SER A 74 -8.13 10.51 13.13
C SER A 74 -9.18 10.21 12.07
N TYR A 75 -8.83 9.40 11.06
CA TYR A 75 -9.77 8.92 10.05
C TYR A 75 -10.94 8.14 10.67
N LEU A 76 -10.65 7.17 11.54
CA LEU A 76 -11.69 6.37 12.20
C LEU A 76 -12.61 7.22 13.09
N CYS A 77 -12.03 8.16 13.86
CA CYS A 77 -12.82 9.08 14.67
C CYS A 77 -13.71 9.97 13.80
N ALA A 78 -13.20 10.52 12.69
CA ALA A 78 -13.98 11.32 11.75
C ALA A 78 -15.08 10.51 11.04
N PHE A 79 -14.89 9.20 10.87
CA PHE A 79 -15.90 8.28 10.34
C PHE A 79 -17.02 7.96 11.34
N GLY A 80 -16.86 8.34 12.62
CA GLY A 80 -17.87 8.17 13.66
C GLY A 80 -17.61 7.00 14.62
N TYR A 81 -16.44 6.37 14.56
CA TYR A 81 -16.06 5.38 15.58
C TYR A 81 -15.78 6.06 16.92
N ASN A 82 -16.23 5.43 18.01
CA ASN A 82 -15.98 5.93 19.36
C ASN A 82 -14.58 5.55 19.87
N SER A 83 -14.10 6.30 20.86
CA SER A 83 -12.78 6.11 21.48
C SER A 83 -12.54 4.67 21.96
N SER A 84 -13.56 3.98 22.50
CA SER A 84 -13.42 2.58 22.94
C SER A 84 -13.16 1.62 21.78
N THR A 85 -13.87 1.77 20.66
CA THR A 85 -13.69 0.90 19.50
C THR A 85 -12.34 1.13 18.85
N VAL A 86 -11.96 2.39 18.68
CA VAL A 86 -10.64 2.74 18.13
C VAL A 86 -9.53 2.24 19.06
N SER A 87 -9.67 2.40 20.38
CA SER A 87 -8.66 1.91 21.34
C SER A 87 -8.47 0.40 21.29
N LEU A 88 -9.54 -0.37 21.04
CA LEU A 88 -9.45 -1.82 20.87
C LEU A 88 -8.71 -2.19 19.58
N LEU A 89 -9.01 -1.53 18.46
CA LEU A 89 -8.37 -1.79 17.16
C LEU A 89 -6.87 -1.43 17.17
N VAL A 90 -6.55 -0.37 17.89
CA VAL A 90 -5.22 0.25 17.92
C VAL A 90 -4.36 -0.35 19.05
N GLU A 91 -4.96 -1.18 19.90
CA GLU A 91 -4.37 -1.80 21.10
C GLU A 91 -3.67 -0.78 22.02
N ASN A 92 -4.23 0.43 22.08
CA ASN A 92 -3.73 1.52 22.92
C ASN A 92 -4.87 2.46 23.33
N ALA A 93 -4.76 3.08 24.49
CA ALA A 93 -5.72 4.08 24.93
C ALA A 93 -5.70 5.27 23.95
N THR A 94 -6.82 5.51 23.27
CA THR A 94 -7.02 6.61 22.33
C THR A 94 -8.28 7.37 22.68
N SER A 95 -8.25 8.69 22.45
CA SER A 95 -9.41 9.55 22.61
C SER A 95 -9.71 10.21 21.29
N CYS A 96 -10.89 9.93 20.72
CA CYS A 96 -11.40 10.70 19.62
C CYS A 96 -11.76 12.13 20.09
N PRO A 97 -11.54 13.15 19.27
CA PRO A 97 -12.09 14.48 19.52
C PRO A 97 -13.61 14.39 19.59
N VAL A 98 -14.22 15.00 20.61
CA VAL A 98 -15.67 15.20 20.61
C VAL A 98 -15.99 16.20 19.49
N PRO A 99 -16.99 15.93 18.63
CA PRO A 99 -17.44 16.92 17.67
C PRO A 99 -17.94 18.14 18.45
N ASN A 100 -17.35 19.30 18.20
CA ASN A 100 -17.88 20.56 18.71
C ASN A 100 -19.22 20.77 17.99
N SER A 101 -20.33 20.54 18.70
CA SER A 101 -21.69 20.85 18.22
C SER A 101 -21.92 22.35 18.15
#